data_AF-A0A1B9E3Z1-F1
#
_entry.id   AF-A0A1B9E3Z1-F1
#
_cell.length_a   1.000
_cell.length_b   1.000
_cell.length_c   1.000
_cell.angle_alpha   90.00
_cell.angle_beta   90.00
_cell.angle_gamma   90.00
#
_symmetry.space_group_name_H-M   'P 1'
#
loop_
_entity.id
_entity.type
_entity.pdbx_description
1 polymer ?
#
loop_
_entity_poly.entity_id
_entity_poly.type
_entity_poly.pdbx_seq_one_letter_code
_entity_poly.pdbx_strand_id
1 'polypeptide(L)'
;MNHFKKPATNWRICPECQGNGKKSRGISAKAKKNYQIALEQFEKTEPKGIAPIYPKGHLYPCLNCANSGLVAAALPIMADTTTYPKLAIIGGGIGGVALAVACLHRGIPFTLYERDRNFDARSQGYGLTLQQASKAIQELGIFSLDQGIISTRHVIHTTSGKIIGEWGMRKWIPNKTKTAPKRSNIHIARQSLRFALLEQLPSLDTVQWGHQLTDLQPNKFGTMNLSFDVDGKTKHAQADLVVGADGIRSTVRNFVFGAKDTPLRYLGCMVVLGICPLSALGALTNPLLDAATVFQTANGKERIYVMPYTADSVMWQLSFPISEKEAKALSAQGPKALQEAARVRTQWHDPIPQIVTATLASRISGYPVYDRETLDPKAWNTAGAITLLGDAAHPMSPFKGQGANQALLDALLLARTIAKESNCFSSWKKQGIRESILTPFESEMTLRSATKVTDSAAAAQFLHTSTVLHQSNQPRCSVIPKNTSP
;
A
#
# COMPACT_ATOMS: atom_id res chain seq x y z
N MET A 1 3.33 -22.76 16.38
CA MET A 1 2.68 -23.56 15.32
C MET A 1 3.74 -23.94 14.30
N ASN A 2 4.09 -25.23 14.23
CA ASN A 2 5.00 -25.78 13.23
C ASN A 2 4.31 -25.74 11.86
N HIS A 3 4.46 -24.64 11.12
CA HIS A 3 4.09 -24.61 9.71
C HIS A 3 5.26 -25.15 8.88
N PHE A 4 4.95 -26.17 8.09
CA PHE A 4 5.82 -26.78 7.09
C PHE A 4 6.59 -25.70 6.32
N LYS A 5 7.89 -25.56 6.61
CA LYS A 5 8.79 -24.71 5.83
C LYS A 5 8.82 -25.27 4.41
N LYS A 6 8.11 -24.63 3.47
CA LYS A 6 8.49 -24.73 2.05
C LYS A 6 10.01 -24.46 2.00
N PRO A 7 10.81 -25.24 1.24
CA PRO A 7 12.22 -24.90 1.05
C PRO A 7 12.26 -23.45 0.55
N ALA A 8 12.86 -22.56 1.34
CA ALA A 8 12.89 -21.15 1.03
C ALA A 8 13.69 -20.97 -0.26
N THR A 9 13.00 -20.65 -1.34
CA THR A 9 13.66 -20.27 -2.59
C THR A 9 14.42 -18.97 -2.33
N ASN A 10 15.75 -19.03 -2.34
CA ASN A 10 16.54 -17.82 -2.28
C ASN A 10 16.38 -17.07 -3.59
N TRP A 11 16.22 -15.76 -3.52
CA TRP A 11 16.11 -14.90 -4.70
C TRP A 11 17.32 -13.99 -4.81
N ARG A 12 17.72 -13.71 -6.04
CA ARG A 12 18.69 -12.67 -6.37
C ARG A 12 18.19 -11.77 -7.48
N ILE A 13 18.71 -10.56 -7.55
CA ILE A 13 18.45 -9.70 -8.70
C ILE A 13 18.87 -10.39 -10.01
N CYS A 14 18.01 -10.28 -11.00
CA CYS A 14 18.29 -10.74 -12.35
C CYS A 14 19.39 -9.85 -12.96
N PRO A 15 20.56 -10.41 -13.33
CA PRO A 15 21.70 -9.62 -13.82
C PRO A 15 21.38 -8.93 -15.15
N GLU A 16 20.57 -9.58 -15.98
CA GLU A 16 20.16 -9.08 -17.29
C GLU A 16 19.38 -7.76 -17.24
N CYS A 17 18.55 -7.56 -16.22
CA CYS A 17 17.76 -6.33 -16.05
C CYS A 17 18.12 -5.54 -14.79
N GLN A 18 19.17 -5.95 -14.09
CA GLN A 18 19.62 -5.33 -12.84
C GLN A 18 18.48 -5.14 -11.82
N GLY A 19 17.64 -6.18 -11.64
CA GLY A 19 16.54 -6.13 -10.67
C GLY A 19 15.29 -5.33 -11.08
N ASN A 20 15.24 -4.75 -12.28
CA ASN A 20 14.11 -3.91 -12.73
C ASN A 20 12.93 -4.70 -13.33
N GLY A 21 13.14 -5.97 -13.69
CA GLY A 21 12.16 -6.78 -14.43
C GLY A 21 11.91 -6.30 -15.86
N LYS A 22 12.48 -5.15 -16.24
CA LYS A 22 12.40 -4.55 -17.57
C LYS A 22 13.79 -4.11 -18.00
N LYS A 23 14.02 -4.13 -19.30
CA LYS A 23 15.23 -3.61 -19.92
C LYS A 23 14.89 -2.37 -20.74
N SER A 24 15.77 -1.38 -20.72
CA SER A 24 15.65 -0.20 -21.58
C SER A 24 16.25 -0.52 -22.94
N ARG A 25 15.52 -0.27 -24.03
CA ARG A 25 16.17 -0.08 -25.34
C ARG A 25 16.78 1.32 -25.34
N GLY A 26 17.99 1.44 -25.89
CA GLY A 26 18.60 2.74 -26.14
C GLY A 26 17.61 3.67 -26.86
N ILE A 27 17.69 4.96 -26.55
CA ILE A 27 16.83 5.98 -27.16
C ILE A 27 17.11 5.98 -28.67
N SER A 28 16.05 5.97 -29.48
CA SER A 28 16.20 6.01 -30.94
C SER A 28 16.93 7.27 -31.36
N ALA A 29 17.73 7.19 -32.43
CA ALA A 29 18.45 8.35 -32.97
C ALA A 29 17.48 9.52 -33.29
N LYS A 30 16.27 9.20 -33.76
CA LYS A 30 15.19 10.17 -33.99
C LYS A 30 14.76 10.89 -32.71
N ALA A 31 14.55 10.16 -31.61
CA ALA A 31 14.14 10.76 -30.34
C ALA A 31 15.26 11.66 -29.75
N LYS A 32 16.53 11.25 -29.85
CA LYS A 32 17.66 12.10 -29.46
C LYS A 32 17.73 13.38 -30.28
N LYS A 33 17.60 13.27 -31.61
CA LYS A 33 17.61 14.43 -32.53
C LYS A 33 16.46 15.40 -32.23
N ASN A 34 15.25 14.89 -32.00
CA ASN A 34 14.10 15.72 -31.65
C ASN A 34 14.30 16.47 -30.32
N TYR A 35 14.87 15.80 -29.30
CA TYR A 35 15.22 16.46 -28.04
C TYR A 35 16.23 17.58 -28.25
N GLN A 36 17.27 17.34 -29.04
CA GLN A 36 18.32 18.33 -29.28
C GLN A 36 17.78 19.57 -30.01
N ILE A 37 16.92 19.37 -31.02
CA ILE A 37 16.20 20.48 -31.69
C ILE A 37 15.35 21.27 -30.69
N ALA A 38 14.61 20.58 -29.81
CA ALA A 38 13.77 21.24 -28.82
C ALA A 38 14.60 22.00 -27.78
N LEU A 39 15.76 21.46 -27.37
CA LEU A 39 16.68 22.10 -26.43
C LEU A 39 17.30 23.37 -27.05
N GLU A 40 17.79 23.27 -28.29
CA GLU A 40 18.34 24.42 -29.02
C GLU A 40 17.28 25.51 -29.23
N GLN A 41 16.01 25.15 -29.48
CA GLN A 41 14.92 26.10 -29.57
C GLN A 41 14.64 26.78 -28.22
N PHE A 42 14.61 26.02 -27.14
CA PHE A 42 14.40 26.54 -25.78
C PHE A 42 15.52 27.50 -25.34
N GLU A 43 16.77 27.18 -25.66
CA GLU A 43 17.93 28.03 -25.36
C GLU A 43 17.92 29.33 -26.18
N LYS A 44 17.42 29.29 -27.44
CA LYS A 44 17.33 30.47 -28.32
C LYS A 44 16.21 31.45 -27.95
N THR A 45 15.13 31.01 -27.30
CA THR A 45 13.95 31.86 -27.07
C THR A 45 13.97 32.70 -25.78
N GLU A 46 15.11 32.80 -25.10
CA GLU A 46 15.19 33.05 -23.64
C GLU A 46 14.39 31.98 -22.87
N PRO A 47 14.86 31.45 -21.73
CA PRO A 47 14.20 30.34 -21.04
C PRO A 47 12.89 30.77 -20.36
N LYS A 48 11.87 31.07 -21.16
CA LYS A 48 10.47 31.29 -20.77
C LYS A 48 9.69 30.02 -21.09
N GLY A 49 9.56 29.12 -20.11
CA GLY A 49 8.76 27.91 -20.24
C GLY A 49 9.40 26.68 -19.59
N ILE A 50 8.80 25.52 -19.84
CA ILE A 50 9.27 24.23 -19.31
C ILE A 50 10.39 23.71 -20.21
N ALA A 51 11.56 23.44 -19.64
CA ALA A 51 12.67 22.86 -20.37
C ALA A 51 12.28 21.51 -21.01
N PRO A 52 12.71 21.23 -22.25
CA PRO A 52 12.44 19.95 -22.89
C PRO A 52 13.01 18.81 -22.06
N ILE A 53 12.22 17.74 -21.90
CA ILE A 53 12.58 16.59 -21.07
C ILE A 53 13.34 15.58 -21.92
N TYR A 54 14.48 15.10 -21.43
CA TYR A 54 15.26 14.08 -22.13
C TYR A 54 14.43 12.80 -22.33
N PRO A 55 14.32 12.29 -23.56
CA PRO A 55 13.45 11.15 -23.86
C PRO A 55 13.93 9.90 -23.13
N LYS A 56 12.99 9.17 -22.53
CA LYS A 56 13.29 7.89 -21.87
C LYS A 56 13.20 6.74 -22.89
N GLY A 57 14.14 5.80 -22.82
CA GLY A 57 14.13 4.60 -23.66
C GLY A 57 12.89 3.74 -23.40
N HIS A 58 12.38 3.07 -24.45
CA HIS A 58 11.26 2.15 -24.29
C HIS A 58 11.68 0.96 -23.43
N LEU A 59 10.92 0.73 -22.34
CA LEU A 59 11.12 -0.40 -21.45
C LEU A 59 10.37 -1.63 -21.97
N TYR A 60 11.05 -2.76 -22.10
CA TYR A 60 10.45 -4.04 -22.47
C TYR A 60 10.63 -5.10 -21.37
N PRO A 61 9.70 -6.07 -21.26
CA PRO A 61 9.82 -7.24 -20.41
C PRO A 61 11.17 -7.94 -20.45
N CYS A 62 11.77 -8.19 -19.28
CA CYS A 62 12.92 -9.09 -19.20
C CYS A 62 12.43 -10.54 -19.22
N LEU A 63 12.77 -11.27 -20.29
CA LEU A 63 12.37 -12.67 -20.47
C LEU A 63 13.04 -13.60 -19.44
N ASN A 64 14.31 -13.32 -19.10
CA ASN A 64 15.09 -14.16 -18.18
C ASN A 64 14.47 -14.30 -16.78
N CYS A 65 13.79 -13.26 -16.30
CA CYS A 65 13.12 -13.28 -15.00
C CYS A 65 11.59 -13.20 -15.10
N ALA A 66 11.03 -13.42 -16.30
CA ALA A 66 9.60 -13.29 -16.56
C ALA A 66 8.98 -11.99 -16.00
N ASN A 67 9.70 -10.86 -16.09
CA ASN A 67 9.34 -9.55 -15.54
C ASN A 67 9.43 -9.33 -14.03
N SER A 68 9.80 -10.33 -13.23
CA SER A 68 9.90 -10.16 -11.77
C SER A 68 11.13 -9.35 -11.35
N GLY A 69 12.16 -9.31 -12.19
CA GLY A 69 13.46 -8.75 -11.80
C GLY A 69 14.26 -9.66 -10.87
N LEU A 70 13.76 -10.84 -10.52
CA LEU A 70 14.41 -11.81 -9.65
C LEU A 70 14.66 -13.14 -10.40
N VAL A 71 15.71 -13.84 -10.00
CA VAL A 71 16.00 -15.22 -10.41
C VAL A 71 16.30 -16.03 -9.16
N ALA A 72 15.98 -17.32 -9.20
CA ALA A 72 16.30 -18.21 -8.09
C ALA A 72 17.83 -18.31 -7.90
N ALA A 73 18.25 -18.38 -6.65
CA ALA A 73 19.64 -18.54 -6.25
C ALA A 73 19.79 -19.83 -5.44
N ALA A 74 20.93 -20.51 -5.59
CA ALA A 74 21.24 -21.71 -4.81
C ALA A 74 21.54 -21.38 -3.34
N LEU A 75 22.11 -20.19 -3.08
CA LEU A 75 22.52 -19.74 -1.75
C LEU A 75 21.82 -18.42 -1.40
N PRO A 76 21.61 -18.14 -0.10
CA PRO A 76 21.16 -16.83 0.37
C PRO A 76 22.13 -15.72 -0.04
N ILE A 77 21.60 -14.54 -0.36
CA ILE A 77 22.42 -13.35 -0.57
C ILE A 77 22.96 -12.86 0.78
N MET A 78 24.26 -12.62 0.83
CA MET A 78 24.91 -11.94 1.95
C MET A 78 24.75 -10.42 1.81
N ALA A 79 24.56 -9.74 2.94
CA ALA A 79 24.48 -8.29 2.94
C ALA A 79 25.85 -7.66 2.63
N ASP A 80 25.88 -6.73 1.68
CA ASP A 80 27.07 -5.95 1.33
C ASP A 80 27.10 -4.65 2.16
N THR A 81 27.85 -4.71 3.27
CA THR A 81 28.06 -3.58 4.17
C THR A 81 29.11 -2.58 3.68
N THR A 82 29.79 -2.87 2.58
CA THR A 82 30.84 -2.00 2.04
C THR A 82 30.27 -1.01 1.04
N THR A 83 29.37 -1.47 0.19
CA THR A 83 28.79 -0.73 -0.93
C THR A 83 27.50 -0.01 -0.53
N TYR A 84 26.62 -0.67 0.22
CA TYR A 84 25.29 -0.15 0.55
C TYR A 84 25.23 0.52 1.93
N PRO A 85 24.36 1.53 2.12
CA PRO A 85 24.06 2.07 3.44
C PRO A 85 23.32 1.03 4.28
N LYS A 86 23.57 1.02 5.59
CA LYS A 86 22.82 0.23 6.58
C LYS A 86 21.50 0.92 6.91
N LEU A 87 20.39 0.22 6.64
CA LEU A 87 19.05 0.74 6.86
C LEU A 87 18.48 0.35 8.24
N ALA A 88 17.84 1.30 8.92
CA ALA A 88 16.88 1.03 9.99
C ALA A 88 15.46 1.25 9.47
N ILE A 89 14.69 0.16 9.34
CA ILE A 89 13.29 0.21 8.91
C ILE A 89 12.42 0.22 10.15
N ILE A 90 11.62 1.28 10.34
CA ILE A 90 10.79 1.48 11.53
C ILE A 90 9.35 1.15 11.18
N GLY A 91 8.85 0.02 11.69
CA GLY A 91 7.49 -0.46 11.47
C GLY A 91 7.44 -1.75 10.63
N GLY A 92 6.98 -2.84 11.24
CA GLY A 92 6.83 -4.17 10.63
C GLY A 92 5.47 -4.38 9.96
N GLY A 93 4.88 -3.32 9.38
CA GLY A 93 3.68 -3.39 8.54
C GLY A 93 3.97 -3.91 7.12
N ILE A 94 2.97 -3.87 6.23
CA ILE A 94 3.11 -4.33 4.84
C ILE A 94 4.29 -3.63 4.13
N GLY A 95 4.38 -2.30 4.22
CA GLY A 95 5.45 -1.53 3.57
C GLY A 95 6.83 -1.84 4.12
N GLY A 96 6.99 -1.88 5.45
CA GLY A 96 8.29 -2.14 6.09
C GLY A 96 8.81 -3.56 5.86
N VAL A 97 7.94 -4.57 5.96
CA VAL A 97 8.33 -5.95 5.61
C VAL A 97 8.65 -6.08 4.12
N ALA A 98 7.86 -5.44 3.24
CA ALA A 98 8.16 -5.44 1.82
C ALA A 98 9.50 -4.78 1.49
N LEU A 99 9.88 -3.71 2.20
CA LEU A 99 11.20 -3.09 2.04
C LEU A 99 12.30 -4.03 2.53
N ALA A 100 12.13 -4.68 3.68
CA ALA A 100 13.08 -5.68 4.20
C ALA A 100 13.31 -6.81 3.18
N VAL A 101 12.25 -7.35 2.58
CA VAL A 101 12.34 -8.37 1.53
C VAL A 101 13.03 -7.83 0.28
N ALA A 102 12.70 -6.62 -0.15
CA ALA A 102 13.34 -6.00 -1.31
C ALA A 102 14.83 -5.75 -1.09
N CYS A 103 15.24 -5.38 0.13
CA CYS A 103 16.64 -5.23 0.55
C CYS A 103 17.37 -6.57 0.58
N LEU A 104 16.75 -7.61 1.15
CA LEU A 104 17.30 -8.97 1.20
C LEU A 104 17.68 -9.48 -0.20
N HIS A 105 16.76 -9.39 -1.17
CA HIS A 105 16.97 -9.85 -2.55
C HIS A 105 18.06 -9.06 -3.30
N ARG A 106 18.53 -7.94 -2.74
CA ARG A 106 19.54 -7.04 -3.29
C ARG A 106 20.83 -7.01 -2.46
N GLY A 107 20.89 -7.72 -1.33
CA GLY A 107 22.04 -7.67 -0.42
C GLY A 107 22.21 -6.33 0.29
N ILE A 108 21.16 -5.51 0.41
CA ILE A 108 21.22 -4.24 1.14
C ILE A 108 21.13 -4.55 2.64
N PRO A 109 22.08 -4.10 3.49
CA PRO A 109 22.03 -4.34 4.93
C PRO A 109 20.88 -3.57 5.57
N PHE A 110 20.05 -4.26 6.35
CA PHE A 110 18.93 -3.64 7.05
C PHE A 110 18.69 -4.25 8.44
N THR A 111 17.98 -3.50 9.27
CA THR A 111 17.35 -4.02 10.50
C THR A 111 15.91 -3.51 10.54
N LEU A 112 14.95 -4.43 10.70
CA LEU A 112 13.53 -4.13 10.76
C LEU A 112 13.07 -4.12 12.23
N TYR A 113 12.56 -2.98 12.69
CA TYR A 113 12.05 -2.80 14.05
C TYR A 113 10.53 -2.74 14.06
N GLU A 114 9.90 -3.40 15.02
CA GLU A 114 8.45 -3.37 15.23
C GLU A 114 8.14 -3.24 16.72
N ARG A 115 7.20 -2.35 17.06
CA ARG A 115 6.79 -2.09 18.45
C ARG A 115 5.89 -3.19 19.01
N ASP A 116 5.11 -3.84 18.16
CA ASP A 116 4.29 -4.97 18.57
C ASP A 116 5.20 -6.11 19.07
N ARG A 117 4.78 -6.88 20.08
CA ARG A 117 5.63 -7.91 20.71
C ARG A 117 5.85 -9.15 19.85
N ASN A 118 4.94 -9.42 18.92
CA ASN A 118 5.01 -10.54 17.99
C ASN A 118 4.03 -10.29 16.83
N PHE A 119 4.01 -11.23 15.88
CA PHE A 119 3.15 -11.17 14.70
C PHE A 119 1.65 -11.10 15.03
N ASP A 120 1.19 -11.84 16.04
CA ASP A 120 -0.22 -12.03 16.42
C ASP A 120 -0.76 -10.98 17.40
N ALA A 121 0.07 -10.04 17.84
CA ALA A 121 -0.28 -9.01 18.84
C ALA A 121 -1.50 -8.16 18.44
N ARG A 122 -1.81 -8.07 17.14
CA ARG A 122 -3.04 -7.44 16.63
C ARG A 122 -3.93 -8.50 16.00
N SER A 123 -5.07 -8.78 16.65
CA SER A 123 -6.14 -9.62 16.10
C SER A 123 -7.00 -8.92 15.05
N GLN A 124 -6.82 -7.61 14.82
CA GLN A 124 -7.61 -6.84 13.87
C GLN A 124 -7.24 -7.19 12.42
N GLY A 125 -8.04 -8.08 11.84
CA GLY A 125 -8.05 -8.36 10.41
C GLY A 125 -8.86 -7.32 9.64
N TYR A 126 -8.36 -6.91 8.48
CA TYR A 126 -9.14 -6.36 7.39
C TYR A 126 -8.59 -6.91 6.06
N GLY A 127 -9.42 -6.91 5.04
CA GLY A 127 -9.06 -7.37 3.70
C GLY A 127 -8.42 -6.24 2.88
N LEU A 128 -7.49 -6.63 2.03
CA LEU A 128 -6.80 -5.76 1.08
C LEU A 128 -7.15 -6.21 -0.34
N THR A 129 -7.28 -5.26 -1.25
CA THR A 129 -7.37 -5.53 -2.68
C THR A 129 -6.06 -5.18 -3.37
N LEU A 130 -5.33 -6.18 -3.85
CA LEU A 130 -4.14 -5.99 -4.69
C LEU A 130 -4.59 -5.78 -6.13
N GLN A 131 -4.30 -4.60 -6.68
CA GLN A 131 -4.63 -4.23 -8.05
C GLN A 131 -3.36 -4.24 -8.91
N GLN A 132 -2.63 -3.12 -8.92
CA GLN A 132 -1.34 -2.97 -9.62
C GLN A 132 -0.20 -3.69 -8.88
N ALA A 133 -0.33 -3.84 -7.56
CA ALA A 133 0.70 -4.47 -6.75
C ALA A 133 0.74 -6.00 -6.88
N SER A 134 -0.20 -6.63 -7.59
CA SER A 134 -0.09 -8.05 -7.96
C SER A 134 1.23 -8.36 -8.68
N LYS A 135 1.71 -7.45 -9.53
CA LYS A 135 3.04 -7.55 -10.12
C LYS A 135 4.16 -7.24 -9.14
N ALA A 136 4.00 -6.21 -8.30
CA ALA A 136 4.98 -5.84 -7.27
C ALA A 136 5.29 -7.01 -6.32
N ILE A 137 4.29 -7.82 -5.97
CA ILE A 137 4.45 -9.01 -5.13
C ILE A 137 5.36 -10.07 -5.79
N GLN A 138 5.29 -10.26 -7.11
CA GLN A 138 6.24 -11.12 -7.83
C GLN A 138 7.67 -10.57 -7.81
N GLU A 139 7.81 -9.24 -7.85
CA GLU A 139 9.10 -8.55 -7.72
C GLU A 139 9.68 -8.61 -6.29
N LEU A 140 8.90 -9.13 -5.33
CA LEU A 140 9.30 -9.45 -3.95
C LEU A 140 9.51 -10.97 -3.74
N GLY A 141 9.42 -11.79 -4.80
CA GLY A 141 9.67 -13.24 -4.73
C GLY A 141 8.41 -14.09 -4.49
N ILE A 142 7.22 -13.48 -4.46
CA ILE A 142 5.96 -14.17 -4.19
C ILE A 142 5.17 -14.30 -5.50
N PHE A 143 5.10 -15.52 -6.03
CA PHE A 143 4.47 -15.81 -7.32
C PHE A 143 3.04 -16.35 -7.20
N SER A 144 2.67 -16.89 -6.04
CA SER A 144 1.31 -17.28 -5.69
C SER A 144 0.94 -16.73 -4.30
N LEU A 145 -0.34 -16.38 -4.15
CA LEU A 145 -0.93 -16.04 -2.85
C LEU A 145 -1.99 -17.08 -2.56
N ASP A 146 -1.64 -18.09 -1.78
CA ASP A 146 -2.48 -19.28 -1.55
C ASP A 146 -3.83 -18.90 -0.88
N GLN A 147 -3.85 -17.80 -0.11
CA GLN A 147 -5.04 -17.24 0.54
C GLN A 147 -5.70 -16.09 -0.25
N GLY A 148 -5.25 -15.84 -1.48
CA GLY A 148 -5.76 -14.76 -2.33
C GLY A 148 -7.00 -15.19 -3.13
N ILE A 149 -8.02 -14.33 -3.16
CA ILE A 149 -9.28 -14.58 -3.87
C ILE A 149 -9.45 -13.61 -5.02
N ILE A 150 -9.79 -14.12 -6.19
CA ILE A 150 -10.00 -13.30 -7.38
C ILE A 150 -11.48 -12.95 -7.49
N SER A 151 -11.82 -11.67 -7.36
CA SER A 151 -13.17 -11.22 -7.67
C SER A 151 -13.42 -11.22 -9.17
N THR A 152 -14.59 -11.70 -9.57
CA THR A 152 -14.97 -11.85 -10.98
C THR A 152 -16.20 -11.03 -11.37
N ARG A 153 -16.95 -10.54 -10.38
CA ARG A 153 -18.19 -9.78 -10.53
C ARG A 153 -18.26 -8.66 -9.50
N HIS A 154 -18.67 -7.48 -9.93
CA HIS A 154 -18.86 -6.30 -9.09
C HIS A 154 -20.26 -5.74 -9.35
N VAL A 155 -21.05 -5.56 -8.29
CA VAL A 155 -22.45 -5.13 -8.40
C VAL A 155 -22.72 -3.97 -7.45
N ILE A 156 -23.54 -3.02 -7.88
CA ILE A 156 -24.01 -1.90 -7.07
C ILE A 156 -25.52 -1.93 -6.99
N HIS A 157 -26.04 -1.83 -5.77
CA HIS A 157 -27.47 -1.83 -5.50
C HIS A 157 -27.92 -0.51 -4.86
N THR A 158 -29.21 -0.20 -5.05
CA THR A 158 -29.97 0.66 -4.12
C THR A 158 -30.29 -0.10 -2.84
N THR A 159 -30.80 0.58 -1.82
CA THR A 159 -31.23 -0.06 -0.55
C THR A 159 -32.31 -1.13 -0.72
N SER A 160 -33.14 -1.02 -1.77
CA SER A 160 -34.14 -2.04 -2.13
C SER A 160 -33.60 -3.22 -2.94
N GLY A 161 -32.30 -3.23 -3.28
CA GLY A 161 -31.69 -4.31 -4.05
C GLY A 161 -31.74 -4.12 -5.57
N LYS A 162 -32.22 -2.98 -6.08
CA LYS A 162 -32.18 -2.69 -7.52
C LYS A 162 -30.73 -2.48 -7.97
N ILE A 163 -30.29 -3.24 -8.96
CA ILE A 163 -28.96 -3.07 -9.56
C ILE A 163 -28.90 -1.76 -10.35
N ILE A 164 -27.96 -0.89 -9.98
CA ILE A 164 -27.68 0.40 -10.62
C ILE A 164 -26.28 0.47 -11.25
N GLY A 165 -25.53 -0.64 -11.19
CA GLY A 165 -24.24 -0.76 -11.84
C GLY A 165 -23.70 -2.18 -11.71
N GLU A 166 -23.14 -2.70 -12.79
CA GLU A 166 -22.51 -4.03 -12.79
C GLU A 166 -21.33 -4.05 -13.76
N TRP A 167 -20.21 -4.63 -13.33
CA TRP A 167 -19.04 -4.89 -14.18
C TRP A 167 -18.25 -6.10 -13.68
N GLY A 168 -17.28 -6.55 -14.47
CA GLY A 168 -16.48 -7.74 -14.18
C GLY A 168 -16.50 -8.74 -15.32
N MET A 169 -15.68 -9.79 -15.18
CA MET A 169 -15.49 -10.80 -16.22
C MET A 169 -16.78 -11.53 -16.59
N ARG A 170 -17.67 -11.77 -15.61
CA ARG A 170 -18.92 -12.51 -15.85
C ARG A 170 -19.99 -11.71 -16.61
N LYS A 171 -19.76 -10.42 -16.91
CA LYS A 171 -20.74 -9.61 -17.63
C LYS A 171 -20.70 -9.84 -19.15
N TRP A 172 -19.58 -10.27 -19.71
CA TRP A 172 -19.39 -10.44 -21.15
C TRP A 172 -19.05 -11.92 -21.47
N ILE A 173 -20.11 -12.72 -21.64
CA ILE A 173 -20.21 -14.00 -22.39
C ILE A 173 -19.52 -15.25 -21.79
N PRO A 174 -20.22 -16.42 -21.74
CA PRO A 174 -19.58 -17.74 -21.66
C PRO A 174 -18.94 -18.08 -23.01
N ASN A 175 -17.67 -17.72 -23.23
CA ASN A 175 -16.95 -18.12 -24.45
C ASN A 175 -15.62 -18.78 -24.14
N LYS A 176 -15.39 -19.93 -24.80
CA LYS A 176 -14.33 -20.93 -24.61
C LYS A 176 -12.91 -20.49 -24.99
N THR A 177 -12.51 -19.24 -24.72
CA THR A 177 -11.13 -18.80 -24.95
C THR A 177 -10.48 -18.39 -23.62
N LYS A 178 -9.73 -19.35 -23.04
CA LYS A 178 -8.85 -19.16 -21.88
C LYS A 178 -7.74 -18.16 -22.20
N THR A 179 -8.03 -16.86 -22.18
CA THR A 179 -7.01 -15.85 -21.94
C THR A 179 -7.22 -15.33 -20.53
N ALA A 180 -6.29 -15.66 -19.63
CA ALA A 180 -6.30 -15.10 -18.28
C ALA A 180 -6.30 -13.56 -18.41
N PRO A 181 -7.16 -12.85 -17.66
CA PRO A 181 -7.22 -11.40 -17.75
C PRO A 181 -5.87 -10.79 -17.44
N LYS A 182 -5.46 -9.75 -18.20
CA LYS A 182 -4.19 -9.04 -17.96
C LYS A 182 -4.11 -8.37 -16.58
N ARG A 183 -5.23 -8.22 -15.86
CA ARG A 183 -5.32 -7.61 -14.52
C ARG A 183 -6.46 -8.25 -13.74
N SER A 184 -6.14 -8.91 -12.63
CA SER A 184 -7.11 -9.46 -11.67
C SER A 184 -6.94 -8.78 -10.31
N ASN A 185 -8.05 -8.34 -9.71
CA ASN A 185 -8.06 -7.87 -8.34
C ASN A 185 -7.99 -9.08 -7.41
N ILE A 186 -6.95 -9.15 -6.59
CA ILE A 186 -6.78 -10.20 -5.59
C ILE A 186 -7.17 -9.64 -4.23
N HIS A 187 -8.19 -10.21 -3.61
CA HIS A 187 -8.59 -9.92 -2.24
C HIS A 187 -7.84 -10.85 -1.30
N ILE A 188 -7.19 -10.30 -0.28
CA ILE A 188 -6.43 -11.09 0.69
C ILE A 188 -6.51 -10.42 2.05
N ALA A 189 -6.61 -11.23 3.11
CA ALA A 189 -6.45 -10.74 4.46
C ALA A 189 -5.09 -10.04 4.64
N ARG A 190 -5.09 -8.85 5.26
CA ARG A 190 -3.85 -8.12 5.55
C ARG A 190 -2.81 -8.98 6.26
N GLN A 191 -3.26 -9.76 7.25
CA GLN A 191 -2.38 -10.61 8.04
C GLN A 191 -1.76 -11.71 7.17
N SER A 192 -2.53 -12.34 6.28
CA SER A 192 -2.01 -13.34 5.34
C SER A 192 -1.01 -12.75 4.35
N LEU A 193 -1.23 -11.53 3.85
CA LEU A 193 -0.25 -10.86 2.99
C LEU A 193 1.04 -10.53 3.74
N ARG A 194 0.91 -10.02 4.98
CA ARG A 194 2.05 -9.73 5.85
C ARG A 194 2.85 -11.00 6.16
N PHE A 195 2.15 -12.11 6.42
CA PHE A 195 2.77 -13.42 6.64
C PHE A 195 3.54 -13.89 5.41
N ALA A 196 2.92 -13.86 4.22
CA ALA A 196 3.57 -14.25 2.97
C ALA A 196 4.84 -13.44 2.68
N LEU A 197 4.88 -12.16 3.07
CA LEU A 197 6.08 -11.32 3.00
C LEU A 197 7.12 -11.73 4.05
N LEU A 198 6.72 -11.99 5.30
CA LEU A 198 7.63 -12.44 6.36
C LEU A 198 8.26 -13.80 6.05
N GLU A 199 7.54 -14.70 5.38
CA GLU A 199 8.07 -16.00 4.93
C GLU A 199 9.20 -15.88 3.90
N GLN A 200 9.35 -14.71 3.25
CA GLN A 200 10.50 -14.45 2.38
C GLN A 200 11.77 -14.09 3.17
N LEU A 201 11.64 -13.72 4.45
CA LEU A 201 12.79 -13.45 5.30
C LEU A 201 13.38 -14.77 5.83
N PRO A 202 14.69 -14.85 6.13
CA PRO A 202 15.32 -16.08 6.61
C PRO A 202 14.72 -16.62 7.91
N SER A 203 14.24 -15.72 8.78
CA SER A 203 13.62 -16.05 10.05
C SER A 203 12.70 -14.92 10.51
N LEU A 204 11.75 -15.23 11.39
CA LEU A 204 10.97 -14.19 12.08
C LEU A 204 11.82 -13.35 13.04
N ASP A 205 12.97 -13.88 13.48
CA ASP A 205 13.96 -13.20 14.34
C ASP A 205 14.73 -12.10 13.59
N THR A 206 14.60 -12.03 12.26
CA THR A 206 15.07 -10.89 11.47
C THR A 206 14.33 -9.59 11.85
N VAL A 207 13.13 -9.71 12.42
CA VAL A 207 12.37 -8.58 12.96
C VAL A 207 12.72 -8.39 14.43
N GLN A 208 13.16 -7.19 14.78
CA GLN A 208 13.36 -6.75 16.16
C GLN A 208 11.99 -6.36 16.75
N TRP A 209 11.25 -7.35 17.25
CA TRP A 209 9.94 -7.16 17.89
C TRP A 209 10.05 -6.44 19.24
N GLY A 210 8.97 -5.80 19.69
CA GLY A 210 8.93 -5.02 20.93
C GLY A 210 9.78 -3.75 20.93
N HIS A 211 10.34 -3.33 19.79
CA HIS A 211 11.18 -2.13 19.68
C HIS A 211 10.35 -0.92 19.27
N GLN A 212 9.91 -0.14 20.25
CA GLN A 212 9.22 1.13 20.00
C GLN A 212 10.24 2.26 19.87
N LEU A 213 10.33 2.87 18.69
CA LEU A 213 11.19 4.04 18.49
C LEU A 213 10.72 5.20 19.37
N THR A 214 11.63 5.78 20.16
CA THR A 214 11.37 6.93 21.04
C THR A 214 12.18 8.16 20.67
N ASP A 215 13.37 7.99 20.08
CA ASP A 215 14.23 9.12 19.71
C ASP A 215 15.08 8.85 18.46
N LEU A 216 15.38 9.93 17.72
CA LEU A 216 16.21 9.93 16.52
C LEU A 216 17.13 11.15 16.55
N GLN A 217 18.45 10.92 16.51
CA GLN A 217 19.44 12.01 16.50
C GLN A 217 20.52 11.77 15.44
N PRO A 218 20.91 12.80 14.67
CA PRO A 218 22.07 12.71 13.80
C PRO A 218 23.35 12.59 14.64
N ASN A 219 24.27 11.74 14.20
CA ASN A 219 25.58 11.56 14.79
C ASN A 219 26.64 12.36 14.01
N LYS A 220 27.77 12.68 14.66
CA LYS A 220 28.92 13.42 14.10
C LYS A 220 29.55 12.72 12.88
N PHE A 221 29.32 11.41 12.71
CA PHE A 221 29.86 10.60 11.62
C PHE A 221 28.91 10.47 10.40
N GLY A 222 27.84 11.27 10.34
CA GLY A 222 26.87 11.20 9.24
C GLY A 222 25.89 10.02 9.31
N THR A 223 25.90 9.28 10.43
CA THR A 223 24.95 8.21 10.74
C THR A 223 23.84 8.72 11.67
N MET A 224 22.79 7.93 11.84
CA MET A 224 21.67 8.21 12.75
C MET A 224 21.75 7.31 13.98
N ASN A 225 21.64 7.91 15.17
CA ASN A 225 21.44 7.21 16.43
C ASN A 225 19.92 7.06 16.67
N LEU A 226 19.49 5.84 16.97
CA LEU A 226 18.11 5.50 17.27
C LEU A 226 18.02 5.02 18.72
N SER A 227 17.01 5.49 19.44
CA SER A 227 16.66 4.98 20.77
C SER A 227 15.31 4.32 20.74
N PHE A 228 15.23 3.13 21.34
CA PHE A 228 14.03 2.32 21.42
C PHE A 228 13.67 2.05 22.87
N ASP A 229 12.39 2.11 23.20
CA ASP A 229 11.85 1.47 24.39
C ASP A 229 11.55 0.00 24.09
N VAL A 230 12.13 -0.89 24.89
CA VAL A 230 11.95 -2.34 24.83
C VAL A 230 11.66 -2.84 26.23
N ASP A 231 10.37 -3.08 26.52
CA ASP A 231 9.88 -3.50 27.85
C ASP A 231 10.36 -2.59 28.99
N GLY A 232 10.31 -1.26 28.77
CA GLY A 232 10.70 -0.24 29.74
C GLY A 232 12.21 0.03 29.79
N LYS A 233 13.01 -0.63 28.94
CA LYS A 233 14.46 -0.44 28.86
C LYS A 233 14.84 0.24 27.55
N THR A 234 15.63 1.30 27.65
CA THR A 234 16.19 1.97 26.48
C THR A 234 17.26 1.11 25.81
N LYS A 235 17.08 0.80 24.53
CA LYS A 235 18.10 0.21 23.66
C LYS A 235 18.50 1.20 22.58
N HIS A 236 19.76 1.16 22.18
CA HIS A 236 20.30 2.04 21.15
C HIS A 236 20.70 1.25 19.90
N ALA A 237 20.55 1.87 18.73
CA ALA A 237 21.05 1.34 17.47
C ALA A 237 21.60 2.47 16.60
N GLN A 238 22.38 2.06 15.59
CA GLN A 238 22.94 2.97 14.58
C GLN A 238 22.66 2.46 13.17
N ALA A 239 22.35 3.41 12.29
CA ALA A 239 22.09 3.18 10.87
C ALA A 239 22.54 4.39 10.03
N ASP A 240 22.86 4.15 8.75
CA ASP A 240 23.19 5.22 7.80
C ASP A 240 21.93 5.87 7.24
N LEU A 241 20.82 5.11 7.14
CA LEU A 241 19.54 5.56 6.62
C LEU A 241 18.39 5.06 7.49
N VAL A 242 17.48 5.95 7.89
CA VAL A 242 16.25 5.61 8.62
C VAL A 242 15.05 5.71 7.69
N VAL A 243 14.22 4.66 7.66
CA VAL A 243 13.00 4.61 6.85
C VAL A 243 11.79 4.43 7.75
N GLY A 244 10.94 5.46 7.81
CA GLY A 244 9.66 5.40 8.53
C GLY A 244 8.61 4.63 7.73
N ALA A 245 8.21 3.47 8.23
CA ALA A 245 7.13 2.62 7.72
C ALA A 245 6.10 2.29 8.83
N ASP A 246 6.03 3.17 9.84
CA ASP A 246 5.31 3.02 11.12
C ASP A 246 3.87 3.56 11.09
N GLY A 247 3.34 3.77 9.88
CA GLY A 247 1.92 4.00 9.62
C GLY A 247 1.45 5.44 9.77
N ILE A 248 0.14 5.65 9.74
CA ILE A 248 -0.52 6.98 9.72
C ILE A 248 -0.15 7.89 10.91
N ARG A 249 0.21 7.29 12.05
CA ARG A 249 0.68 7.98 13.27
C ARG A 249 2.21 7.87 13.43
N SER A 250 2.93 7.95 12.32
CA SER A 250 4.37 7.79 12.26
C SER A 250 5.10 8.72 13.23
N THR A 251 5.95 8.12 14.05
CA THR A 251 6.89 8.80 14.95
C THR A 251 8.03 9.40 14.15
N VAL A 252 8.56 8.65 13.17
CA VAL A 252 9.63 9.13 12.26
C VAL A 252 9.19 10.40 11.53
N ARG A 253 7.95 10.42 11.03
CA ARG A 253 7.37 11.59 10.37
C ARG A 253 7.31 12.82 11.30
N ASN A 254 6.95 12.61 12.56
CA ASN A 254 6.87 13.71 13.53
C ASN A 254 8.26 14.27 13.86
N PHE A 255 9.30 13.43 13.88
CA PHE A 255 10.69 13.89 14.02
C PHE A 255 11.13 14.78 12.85
N VAL A 256 10.71 14.45 11.63
CA VAL A 256 11.13 15.16 10.43
C VAL A 256 10.36 16.47 10.22
N PHE A 257 9.03 16.41 10.29
CA PHE A 257 8.17 17.53 9.87
C PHE A 257 7.46 18.23 11.02
N GLY A 258 7.56 17.73 12.25
CA GLY A 258 6.74 18.21 13.35
C GLY A 258 5.27 17.75 13.26
N ALA A 259 4.71 17.37 14.41
CA ALA A 259 3.32 16.92 14.47
C ALA A 259 2.29 18.03 14.19
N LYS A 260 2.67 19.30 14.45
CA LYS A 260 1.81 20.48 14.27
C LYS A 260 1.76 20.95 12.83
N ASP A 261 2.88 20.93 12.11
CA ASP A 261 2.96 21.45 10.75
C ASP A 261 2.33 20.49 9.74
N THR A 262 2.19 19.23 10.13
CA THR A 262 1.59 18.21 9.29
C THR A 262 0.57 17.39 10.08
N PRO A 263 -0.61 17.93 10.43
CA PRO A 263 -1.60 17.24 11.27
C PRO A 263 -2.36 16.15 10.50
N LEU A 264 -3.11 15.31 11.23
CA LEU A 264 -4.07 14.40 10.61
C LEU A 264 -5.31 15.20 10.23
N ARG A 265 -5.84 14.94 9.04
CA ARG A 265 -7.05 15.59 8.55
C ARG A 265 -8.21 14.61 8.60
N TYR A 266 -9.24 14.94 9.37
CA TYR A 266 -10.45 14.15 9.46
C TYR A 266 -11.29 14.33 8.19
N LEU A 267 -11.78 13.23 7.60
CA LEU A 267 -12.53 13.24 6.34
C LEU A 267 -14.06 13.26 6.53
N GLY A 268 -14.55 13.66 7.70
CA GLY A 268 -15.99 13.85 7.94
C GLY A 268 -16.82 12.57 8.05
N CYS A 269 -16.17 11.39 8.09
CA CYS A 269 -16.85 10.11 8.14
C CYS A 269 -16.13 9.08 9.01
N MET A 270 -16.89 8.06 9.43
CA MET A 270 -16.40 6.88 10.11
C MET A 270 -16.52 5.66 9.19
N VAL A 271 -15.66 4.68 9.43
CA VAL A 271 -15.79 3.33 8.89
C VAL A 271 -16.03 2.34 10.04
N VAL A 272 -16.98 1.44 9.85
CA VAL A 272 -17.20 0.23 10.65
C VAL A 272 -16.97 -0.98 9.75
N LEU A 273 -16.14 -1.91 10.21
CA LEU A 273 -15.73 -3.10 9.48
C LEU A 273 -16.09 -4.34 10.28
N GLY A 274 -16.56 -5.37 9.60
CA GLY A 274 -16.80 -6.68 10.18
C GLY A 274 -16.39 -7.82 9.25
N ILE A 275 -15.96 -8.94 9.84
CA ILE A 275 -15.64 -10.17 9.11
C ILE A 275 -16.61 -11.27 9.54
N CYS A 276 -17.48 -11.67 8.62
CA CYS A 276 -18.53 -12.66 8.85
C CYS A 276 -18.14 -14.01 8.22
N PRO A 277 -18.00 -15.09 9.01
CA PRO A 277 -17.97 -16.45 8.47
C PRO A 277 -19.28 -16.77 7.75
N LEU A 278 -19.20 -17.40 6.58
CA LEU A 278 -20.39 -17.87 5.86
C LEU A 278 -21.15 -18.94 6.66
N SER A 279 -20.45 -19.75 7.46
CA SER A 279 -21.07 -20.71 8.37
C SER A 279 -21.97 -20.08 9.44
N ALA A 280 -21.72 -18.82 9.81
CA ALA A 280 -22.57 -18.09 10.76
C ALA A 280 -23.94 -17.70 10.16
N LEU A 281 -24.08 -17.78 8.84
CA LEU A 281 -25.33 -17.51 8.12
C LEU A 281 -26.22 -18.76 7.99
N GLY A 282 -25.79 -19.91 8.51
CA GLY A 282 -26.55 -21.16 8.47
C GLY A 282 -26.81 -21.63 7.02
N ALA A 283 -28.07 -21.95 6.72
CA ALA A 283 -28.49 -22.43 5.40
C ALA A 283 -28.77 -21.31 4.38
N LEU A 284 -28.43 -20.04 4.69
CA LEU A 284 -28.67 -18.92 3.79
C LEU A 284 -27.81 -19.03 2.52
N THR A 285 -28.44 -19.38 1.39
CA THR A 285 -27.80 -19.32 0.08
C THR A 285 -28.15 -18.01 -0.62
N ASN A 286 -27.15 -17.21 -0.99
CA ASN A 286 -27.36 -15.97 -1.74
C ASN A 286 -26.36 -15.84 -2.90
N PRO A 287 -26.78 -15.47 -4.12
CA PRO A 287 -25.88 -15.31 -5.28
C PRO A 287 -24.75 -14.28 -5.08
N LEU A 288 -24.89 -13.36 -4.12
CA LEU A 288 -23.87 -12.38 -3.77
C LEU A 288 -22.75 -12.95 -2.88
N LEU A 289 -22.90 -14.17 -2.35
CA LEU A 289 -21.98 -14.81 -1.40
C LEU A 289 -21.29 -16.04 -2.01
N ASP A 290 -20.84 -15.91 -3.27
CA ASP A 290 -20.22 -16.98 -4.06
C ASP A 290 -18.68 -17.00 -4.00
N ALA A 291 -18.09 -16.38 -2.97
CA ALA A 291 -16.65 -16.17 -2.81
C ALA A 291 -15.94 -15.45 -3.98
N ALA A 292 -16.69 -14.79 -4.87
CA ALA A 292 -16.12 -14.12 -6.04
C ALA A 292 -16.82 -12.80 -6.42
N THR A 293 -17.97 -12.53 -5.83
CA THR A 293 -18.76 -11.31 -6.02
C THR A 293 -18.42 -10.27 -4.97
N VAL A 294 -18.11 -9.07 -5.46
CA VAL A 294 -18.02 -7.86 -4.64
C VAL A 294 -19.30 -7.08 -4.86
N PHE A 295 -19.93 -6.57 -3.80
CA PHE A 295 -21.09 -5.71 -3.96
C PHE A 295 -21.05 -4.49 -3.05
N GLN A 296 -21.74 -3.45 -3.50
CA GLN A 296 -21.88 -2.20 -2.78
C GLN A 296 -23.34 -1.78 -2.76
N THR A 297 -23.81 -1.29 -1.61
CA THR A 297 -25.13 -0.70 -1.47
C THR A 297 -25.00 0.67 -0.82
N ALA A 298 -25.69 1.67 -1.35
CA ALA A 298 -25.66 3.03 -0.82
C ALA A 298 -27.04 3.68 -0.94
N ASN A 299 -27.29 4.70 -0.12
CA ASN A 299 -28.49 5.54 -0.18
C ASN A 299 -28.16 7.03 -0.36
N GLY A 300 -26.91 7.36 -0.68
CA GLY A 300 -26.40 8.72 -0.79
C GLY A 300 -25.93 9.34 0.53
N LYS A 301 -26.05 8.64 1.66
CA LYS A 301 -25.48 9.04 2.95
C LYS A 301 -24.67 7.90 3.56
N GLU A 302 -25.25 6.73 3.73
CA GLU A 302 -24.55 5.53 4.15
C GLU A 302 -24.14 4.67 2.94
N ARG A 303 -23.02 3.95 3.09
CA ARG A 303 -22.52 3.02 2.09
C ARG A 303 -22.00 1.77 2.77
N ILE A 304 -22.49 0.60 2.38
CA ILE A 304 -21.87 -0.68 2.70
C ILE A 304 -21.16 -1.25 1.48
N TYR A 305 -19.95 -1.75 1.69
CA TYR A 305 -19.15 -2.44 0.70
C TYR A 305 -18.81 -3.82 1.24
N VAL A 306 -19.11 -4.87 0.47
CA VAL A 306 -18.92 -6.26 0.87
C VAL A 306 -18.03 -6.95 -0.16
N MET A 307 -17.03 -7.67 0.32
CA MET A 307 -16.11 -8.44 -0.53
C MET A 307 -15.77 -9.80 0.10
N PRO A 308 -15.40 -10.80 -0.70
CA PRO A 308 -14.82 -12.04 -0.19
C PRO A 308 -13.56 -11.74 0.63
N TYR A 309 -13.46 -12.34 1.82
CA TYR A 309 -12.29 -12.22 2.70
C TYR A 309 -11.45 -13.49 2.67
N THR A 310 -12.10 -14.64 2.85
CA THR A 310 -11.59 -15.99 2.54
C THR A 310 -12.66 -16.76 1.74
N ALA A 311 -12.38 -18.00 1.35
CA ALA A 311 -13.36 -18.84 0.66
C ALA A 311 -14.66 -19.00 1.49
N ASP A 312 -14.51 -19.02 2.81
CA ASP A 312 -15.60 -19.27 3.77
C ASP A 312 -16.00 -18.04 4.58
N SER A 313 -15.59 -16.83 4.18
CA SER A 313 -15.94 -15.61 4.91
C SER A 313 -15.97 -14.36 4.04
N VAL A 314 -16.80 -13.39 4.44
CA VAL A 314 -16.91 -12.08 3.79
C VAL A 314 -16.51 -10.96 4.75
N MET A 315 -15.92 -9.92 4.20
CA MET A 315 -15.70 -8.67 4.90
C MET A 315 -16.72 -7.65 4.43
N TRP A 316 -17.39 -6.99 5.36
CA TRP A 316 -18.21 -5.83 5.09
C TRP A 316 -17.61 -4.58 5.71
N GLN A 317 -17.80 -3.47 5.03
CA GLN A 317 -17.34 -2.15 5.44
C GLN A 317 -18.48 -1.17 5.26
N LEU A 318 -19.05 -0.70 6.37
CA LEU A 318 -20.02 0.39 6.40
C LEU A 318 -19.27 1.71 6.60
N SER A 319 -19.59 2.73 5.81
CA SER A 319 -19.17 4.10 6.05
C SER A 319 -20.35 5.06 6.08
N PHE A 320 -20.25 6.10 6.90
CA PHE A 320 -21.28 7.13 7.03
C PHE A 320 -20.70 8.46 7.58
N PRO A 321 -21.28 9.61 7.20
CA PRO A 321 -20.93 10.91 7.76
C PRO A 321 -21.24 11.00 9.26
N ILE A 322 -20.30 11.54 10.03
CA ILE A 322 -20.42 11.74 11.47
C ILE A 322 -19.38 12.77 11.92
N SER A 323 -19.67 13.57 12.96
CA SER A 323 -18.67 14.50 13.48
C SER A 323 -17.48 13.76 14.09
N GLU A 324 -16.29 14.38 14.13
CA GLU A 324 -15.10 13.71 14.65
C GLU A 324 -15.25 13.32 16.13
N LYS A 325 -15.90 14.18 16.92
CA LYS A 325 -16.16 13.96 18.35
C LYS A 325 -17.03 12.72 18.56
N GLU A 326 -18.13 12.61 17.82
CA GLU A 326 -19.04 11.47 17.90
C GLU A 326 -18.40 10.19 17.35
N ALA A 327 -17.60 10.28 16.28
CA ALA A 327 -16.87 9.14 15.73
C ALA A 327 -15.88 8.55 16.75
N LYS A 328 -15.11 9.41 17.43
CA LYS A 328 -14.21 8.99 18.52
C LYS A 328 -14.99 8.36 19.67
N ALA A 329 -16.11 8.96 20.07
CA ALA A 329 -16.96 8.43 21.13
C ALA A 329 -17.52 7.04 20.78
N LEU A 330 -18.05 6.88 19.57
CA LEU A 330 -18.60 5.60 19.11
C LEU A 330 -17.52 4.52 18.97
N SER A 331 -16.33 4.87 18.46
CA SER A 331 -15.19 3.94 18.40
C SER A 331 -14.77 3.47 19.80
N ALA A 332 -14.76 4.37 20.78
CA ALA A 332 -14.39 4.08 22.17
C ALA A 332 -15.42 3.19 22.92
N GLN A 333 -16.70 3.20 22.52
CA GLN A 333 -17.73 2.31 23.08
C GLN A 333 -17.53 0.84 22.71
N GLY A 334 -16.68 0.55 21.73
CA GLY A 334 -16.25 -0.79 21.38
C GLY A 334 -17.18 -1.54 20.41
N PRO A 335 -16.87 -2.82 20.13
CA PRO A 335 -17.42 -3.51 18.97
C PRO A 335 -18.94 -3.75 18.98
N LYS A 336 -19.56 -3.93 20.15
CA LYS A 336 -21.01 -4.12 20.26
C LYS A 336 -21.79 -2.86 19.84
N ALA A 337 -21.34 -1.68 20.28
CA ALA A 337 -21.95 -0.42 19.89
C ALA A 337 -21.77 -0.14 18.39
N LEU A 338 -20.60 -0.48 17.85
CA LEU A 338 -20.32 -0.39 16.41
C LEU A 338 -21.21 -1.33 15.59
N GLN A 339 -21.44 -2.55 16.06
CA GLN A 339 -22.36 -3.49 15.43
C GLN A 339 -23.79 -2.97 15.43
N GLU A 340 -24.28 -2.47 16.56
CA GLU A 340 -25.63 -1.93 16.65
C GLU A 340 -25.81 -0.70 15.76
N ALA A 341 -24.83 0.20 15.75
CA ALA A 341 -24.80 1.33 14.84
C ALA A 341 -24.87 0.90 13.37
N ALA A 342 -24.19 -0.18 13.00
CA ALA A 342 -24.27 -0.74 11.66
C ALA A 342 -25.64 -1.39 11.38
N ARG A 343 -26.17 -2.17 12.33
CA ARG A 343 -27.45 -2.88 12.20
C ARG A 343 -28.61 -1.92 11.94
N VAL A 344 -28.72 -0.86 12.73
CA VAL A 344 -29.79 0.15 12.58
C VAL A 344 -29.73 0.86 11.22
N ARG A 345 -28.52 1.12 10.71
CA ARG A 345 -28.31 1.86 9.45
C ARG A 345 -28.50 1.00 8.19
N THR A 346 -28.42 -0.33 8.32
CA THR A 346 -28.29 -1.25 7.18
C THR A 346 -29.46 -2.23 7.07
N GLN A 347 -30.66 -1.83 7.49
CA GLN A 347 -31.93 -2.54 7.22
C GLN A 347 -32.30 -2.41 5.73
N TRP A 348 -31.46 -2.97 4.86
CA TRP A 348 -31.56 -2.93 3.40
C TRP A 348 -31.82 -4.34 2.85
N HIS A 349 -31.74 -4.51 1.53
CA HIS A 349 -31.90 -5.80 0.88
C HIS A 349 -30.95 -6.89 1.40
N ASP A 350 -31.40 -8.13 1.27
CA ASP A 350 -30.60 -9.30 1.61
C ASP A 350 -29.35 -9.40 0.73
N PRO A 351 -28.21 -9.90 1.27
CA PRO A 351 -28.03 -10.50 2.60
C PRO A 351 -27.45 -9.54 3.67
N ILE A 352 -27.60 -8.21 3.50
CA ILE A 352 -26.88 -7.24 4.34
C ILE A 352 -27.28 -7.33 5.84
N PRO A 353 -28.58 -7.31 6.21
CA PRO A 353 -28.96 -7.42 7.63
C PRO A 353 -28.47 -8.72 8.28
N GLN A 354 -28.48 -9.83 7.56
CA GLN A 354 -28.05 -11.14 8.03
C GLN A 354 -26.54 -11.15 8.28
N ILE A 355 -25.74 -10.60 7.35
CA ILE A 355 -24.28 -10.50 7.50
C ILE A 355 -23.91 -9.68 8.73
N VAL A 356 -24.49 -8.49 8.88
CA VAL A 356 -24.15 -7.59 10.00
C VAL A 356 -24.55 -8.21 11.34
N THR A 357 -25.71 -8.87 11.40
CA THR A 357 -26.21 -9.51 12.63
C THR A 357 -25.40 -10.75 13.01
N ALA A 358 -25.05 -11.60 12.03
CA ALA A 358 -24.28 -12.83 12.27
C ALA A 358 -22.78 -12.59 12.54
N THR A 359 -22.28 -11.38 12.27
CA THR A 359 -20.87 -11.05 12.52
C THR A 359 -20.59 -11.02 14.03
N LEU A 360 -19.61 -11.80 14.48
CA LEU A 360 -19.17 -11.78 15.88
C LEU A 360 -18.60 -10.41 16.26
N ALA A 361 -19.01 -9.86 17.41
CA ALA A 361 -18.52 -8.58 17.90
C ALA A 361 -16.98 -8.53 18.02
N SER A 362 -16.32 -9.65 18.34
CA SER A 362 -14.85 -9.74 18.38
C SER A 362 -14.16 -9.51 17.03
N ARG A 363 -14.91 -9.58 15.92
CA ARG A 363 -14.45 -9.35 14.54
C ARG A 363 -14.97 -8.04 13.97
N ILE A 364 -15.49 -7.15 14.82
CA ILE A 364 -15.95 -5.82 14.43
C ILE A 364 -14.99 -4.77 14.96
N SER A 365 -14.65 -3.82 14.12
CA SER A 365 -13.84 -2.67 14.47
C SER A 365 -14.37 -1.42 13.77
N GLY A 366 -14.06 -0.24 14.29
CA GLY A 366 -14.49 0.99 13.67
C GLY A 366 -13.65 2.17 14.11
N TYR A 367 -13.42 3.08 13.18
CA TYR A 367 -12.50 4.20 13.38
C TYR A 367 -12.93 5.42 12.56
N PRO A 368 -12.61 6.64 13.03
CA PRO A 368 -12.75 7.85 12.24
C PRO A 368 -11.76 7.81 11.07
N VAL A 369 -12.19 8.23 9.89
CA VAL A 369 -11.34 8.21 8.70
C VAL A 369 -10.48 9.46 8.65
N TYR A 370 -9.17 9.25 8.54
CA TYR A 370 -8.18 10.31 8.41
C TYR A 370 -7.35 10.12 7.15
N ASP A 371 -6.87 11.23 6.61
CA ASP A 371 -5.75 11.29 5.70
C ASP A 371 -4.77 12.38 6.15
N ARG A 372 -3.85 12.74 5.27
CA ARG A 372 -3.01 13.92 5.42
C ARG A 372 -2.88 14.63 4.08
N GLU A 373 -2.58 15.92 4.13
CA GLU A 373 -2.17 16.64 2.95
C GLU A 373 -0.89 16.06 2.36
N THR A 374 -0.75 16.21 1.05
CA THR A 374 0.42 15.76 0.31
C THR A 374 1.64 16.56 0.75
N LEU A 375 2.75 15.87 1.02
CA LEU A 375 4.01 16.51 1.40
C LEU A 375 4.52 17.39 0.27
N ASP A 376 4.90 18.63 0.59
CA ASP A 376 5.64 19.51 -0.32
C ASP A 376 7.04 18.89 -0.55
N PRO A 377 7.49 18.71 -1.81
CA PRO A 377 8.86 18.32 -2.10
C PRO A 377 9.94 19.08 -1.32
N LYS A 378 9.72 20.37 -1.03
CA LYS A 378 10.66 21.20 -0.26
C LYS A 378 10.77 20.80 1.22
N ALA A 379 9.73 20.19 1.78
CA ALA A 379 9.73 19.76 3.18
C ALA A 379 10.81 18.71 3.45
N TRP A 380 11.21 17.94 2.43
CA TRP A 380 12.24 16.91 2.54
C TRP A 380 13.65 17.47 2.73
N ASN A 381 13.90 18.74 2.39
CA ASN A 381 15.25 19.32 2.42
C ASN A 381 15.90 19.27 3.82
N THR A 382 15.10 19.28 4.88
CA THR A 382 15.57 19.26 6.27
C THR A 382 15.63 17.86 6.88
N ALA A 383 15.23 16.82 6.14
CA ALA A 383 15.04 15.49 6.69
C ALA A 383 16.33 14.63 6.76
N GLY A 384 17.51 15.19 6.46
CA GLY A 384 18.81 14.52 6.61
C GLY A 384 18.88 13.14 5.91
N ALA A 385 19.25 12.10 6.67
CA ALA A 385 19.29 10.70 6.23
C ALA A 385 18.02 9.92 6.65
N ILE A 386 16.87 10.59 6.65
CA ILE A 386 15.56 10.02 6.98
C ILE A 386 14.64 10.15 5.76
N THR A 387 13.86 9.09 5.50
CA THR A 387 12.75 9.10 4.54
C THR A 387 11.56 8.31 5.09
N LEU A 388 10.41 8.37 4.39
CA LEU A 388 9.18 7.68 4.77
C LEU A 388 8.62 6.87 3.60
N LEU A 389 7.81 5.86 3.90
CA LEU A 389 7.03 5.13 2.89
C LEU A 389 5.64 4.71 3.40
N GLY A 390 4.75 4.33 2.48
CA GLY A 390 3.40 3.92 2.81
C GLY A 390 2.61 4.97 3.59
N ASP A 391 1.80 4.54 4.56
CA ASP A 391 0.95 5.44 5.36
C ASP A 391 1.75 6.43 6.22
N ALA A 392 3.05 6.23 6.44
CA ALA A 392 3.90 7.23 7.09
C ALA A 392 4.16 8.42 6.15
N ALA A 393 4.29 8.18 4.83
CA ALA A 393 4.51 9.23 3.83
C ALA A 393 3.20 9.81 3.30
N HIS A 394 2.27 8.96 2.87
CA HIS A 394 1.08 9.34 2.10
C HIS A 394 -0.17 8.58 2.56
N PRO A 395 -0.60 8.75 3.83
CA PRO A 395 -1.81 8.10 4.33
C PRO A 395 -3.03 8.53 3.54
N MET A 396 -3.89 7.56 3.22
CA MET A 396 -5.03 7.76 2.34
C MET A 396 -6.28 7.06 2.88
N SER A 397 -7.45 7.50 2.43
CA SER A 397 -8.71 6.89 2.84
C SER A 397 -8.82 5.43 2.32
N PRO A 398 -9.56 4.55 3.01
CA PRO A 398 -9.69 3.16 2.60
C PRO A 398 -10.53 2.97 1.32
N PHE A 399 -11.18 4.02 0.82
CA PHE A 399 -12.22 3.91 -0.22
C PHE A 399 -11.73 3.54 -1.61
N LYS A 400 -10.43 3.71 -1.92
CA LYS A 400 -9.83 3.33 -3.21
C LYS A 400 -8.92 2.09 -3.13
N GLY A 401 -8.69 1.55 -1.93
CA GLY A 401 -7.84 0.37 -1.72
C GLY A 401 -6.37 0.55 -2.15
N GLN A 402 -5.85 1.78 -2.20
CA GLN A 402 -4.53 2.06 -2.78
C GLN A 402 -3.38 2.03 -1.76
N GLY A 403 -3.63 2.17 -0.46
CA GLY A 403 -2.56 2.37 0.54
C GLY A 403 -1.49 1.28 0.52
N ALA A 404 -1.90 0.01 0.71
CA ALA A 404 -1.00 -1.13 0.64
C ALA A 404 -0.35 -1.29 -0.74
N ASN A 405 -1.08 -1.00 -1.83
CA ASN A 405 -0.52 -1.07 -3.18
C ASN A 405 0.62 -0.05 -3.37
N GLN A 406 0.46 1.18 -2.87
CA GLN A 406 1.52 2.19 -2.94
C GLN A 406 2.70 1.82 -2.04
N ALA A 407 2.46 1.35 -0.81
CA ALA A 407 3.52 0.95 0.10
C ALA A 407 4.43 -0.16 -0.47
N LEU A 408 3.84 -1.15 -1.17
CA LEU A 408 4.62 -2.20 -1.85
C LEU A 408 5.49 -1.64 -2.98
N LEU A 409 4.96 -0.67 -3.73
CA LEU A 409 5.70 -0.04 -4.81
C LEU A 409 6.77 0.94 -4.28
N ASP A 410 6.54 1.62 -3.15
CA ASP A 410 7.54 2.46 -2.47
C ASP A 410 8.73 1.62 -2.04
N ALA A 411 8.46 0.47 -1.38
CA ALA A 411 9.48 -0.46 -0.92
C ALA A 411 10.40 -0.92 -2.06
N LEU A 412 9.81 -1.34 -3.19
CA LEU A 412 10.57 -1.73 -4.38
C LEU A 412 11.33 -0.58 -5.00
N LEU A 413 10.72 0.61 -5.08
CA LEU A 413 11.36 1.80 -5.64
C LEU A 413 12.59 2.17 -4.82
N LEU A 414 12.46 2.29 -3.50
CA LEU A 414 13.57 2.66 -2.62
C LEU A 414 14.72 1.64 -2.71
N ALA A 415 14.43 0.35 -2.61
CA ALA A 415 15.45 -0.69 -2.70
C ALA A 415 16.15 -0.71 -4.08
N ARG A 416 15.42 -0.44 -5.17
CA ARG A 416 16.00 -0.30 -6.51
C ARG A 416 16.89 0.93 -6.64
N THR A 417 16.47 2.07 -6.09
CA THR A 417 17.26 3.30 -6.11
C THR A 417 18.56 3.10 -5.33
N ILE A 418 18.51 2.50 -4.14
CA ILE A 418 19.73 2.16 -3.36
C ILE A 418 20.65 1.25 -4.17
N ALA A 419 20.11 0.18 -4.76
CA ALA A 419 20.89 -0.77 -5.55
C ALA A 419 21.54 -0.12 -6.79
N LYS A 420 20.80 0.76 -7.47
CA LYS A 420 21.25 1.46 -8.69
C LYS A 420 22.32 2.49 -8.40
N GLU A 421 22.13 3.33 -7.39
CA GLU A 421 23.01 4.47 -7.14
C GLU A 421 24.29 4.05 -6.39
N SER A 422 24.30 2.91 -5.70
CA SER A 422 25.49 2.45 -4.96
C SER A 422 26.43 1.56 -5.78
N ASN A 423 26.10 1.18 -7.01
CA ASN A 423 26.84 0.15 -7.79
C ASN A 423 28.22 0.59 -8.34
N CYS A 424 28.56 1.87 -8.27
CA CYS A 424 29.84 2.42 -8.73
C CYS A 424 30.40 3.39 -7.68
N PHE A 425 31.51 3.00 -7.03
CA PHE A 425 32.35 3.87 -6.19
C PHE A 425 31.68 4.53 -4.98
N SER A 426 30.62 3.93 -4.41
CA SER A 426 29.92 4.49 -3.24
C SER A 426 29.55 5.96 -3.43
N SER A 427 28.91 6.30 -4.56
CA SER A 427 28.48 7.66 -4.91
C SER A 427 27.79 8.36 -3.75
N TRP A 428 26.96 7.65 -2.98
CA TRP A 428 26.26 8.16 -1.81
C TRP A 428 27.18 8.58 -0.66
N LYS A 429 28.40 8.01 -0.53
CA LYS A 429 29.40 8.45 0.45
C LYS A 429 30.06 9.78 0.03
N LYS A 430 30.08 10.10 -1.28
CA LYS A 430 30.67 11.34 -1.82
C LYS A 430 29.63 12.45 -2.01
N GLN A 431 28.48 12.13 -2.59
CA GLN A 431 27.36 13.05 -2.89
C GLN A 431 26.37 13.16 -1.73
N GLY A 432 26.43 12.26 -0.74
CA GLY A 432 25.45 12.17 0.33
C GLY A 432 24.23 11.32 -0.05
N ILE A 433 23.65 10.66 0.95
CA ILE A 433 22.49 9.76 0.81
C ILE A 433 21.27 10.50 0.24
N ARG A 434 21.05 11.76 0.66
CA ARG A 434 19.87 12.51 0.23
C ARG A 434 19.91 12.83 -1.26
N GLU A 435 20.98 13.45 -1.75
CA GLU A 435 21.08 13.86 -3.16
C GLU A 435 21.05 12.65 -4.11
N SER A 436 21.78 11.59 -3.76
CA SER A 436 21.91 10.40 -4.61
C SER A 436 20.69 9.47 -4.56
N ILE A 437 20.15 9.18 -3.37
CA ILE A 437 19.14 8.12 -3.17
C ILE A 437 17.77 8.68 -2.82
N LEU A 438 17.68 9.57 -1.82
CA LEU A 438 16.38 9.96 -1.27
C LEU A 438 15.63 10.95 -2.16
N THR A 439 16.30 11.97 -2.70
CA THR A 439 15.66 12.97 -3.56
C THR A 439 15.00 12.34 -4.79
N PRO A 440 15.66 11.42 -5.55
CA PRO A 440 15.00 10.71 -6.65
C PRO A 440 13.83 9.84 -6.20
N PHE A 441 13.99 9.12 -5.07
CA PHE A 441 12.94 8.26 -4.51
C PHE A 441 11.70 9.09 -4.09
N GLU A 442 11.90 10.14 -3.30
CA GLU A 442 10.86 10.98 -2.73
C GLU A 442 10.11 11.75 -3.82
N SER A 443 10.82 12.21 -4.85
CA SER A 443 10.21 12.89 -6.00
C SER A 443 9.25 11.96 -6.75
N GLU A 444 9.68 10.75 -7.08
CA GLU A 444 8.83 9.78 -7.78
C GLU A 444 7.69 9.26 -6.89
N MET A 445 7.98 8.96 -5.62
CA MET A 445 6.97 8.53 -4.65
C MET A 445 5.88 9.59 -4.49
N THR A 446 6.25 10.84 -4.20
CA THR A 446 5.33 11.94 -3.93
C THR A 446 4.48 12.25 -5.16
N LEU A 447 5.10 12.32 -6.35
CA LEU A 447 4.36 12.56 -7.59
C LEU A 447 3.31 11.47 -7.85
N ARG A 448 3.67 10.20 -7.62
CA ARG A 448 2.76 9.08 -7.85
C ARG A 448 1.65 9.01 -6.81
N SER A 449 1.97 9.22 -5.53
CA SER A 449 1.03 9.07 -4.42
C SER A 449 0.10 10.27 -4.28
N ALA A 450 0.53 11.47 -4.66
CA ALA A 450 -0.25 12.70 -4.49
C ALA A 450 -1.62 12.60 -5.13
N THR A 451 -1.70 12.18 -6.39
CA THR A 451 -2.99 11.98 -7.06
C THR A 451 -3.84 10.96 -6.30
N LYS A 452 -3.26 9.88 -5.76
CA LYS A 452 -4.00 8.83 -5.03
C LYS A 452 -4.57 9.32 -3.69
N VAL A 453 -3.83 10.15 -2.96
CA VAL A 453 -4.28 10.76 -1.70
C VAL A 453 -5.47 11.67 -1.98
N THR A 454 -5.32 12.65 -2.89
CA THR A 454 -6.39 13.60 -3.27
C THR A 454 -7.63 12.87 -3.78
N ASP A 455 -7.43 11.89 -4.65
CA ASP A 455 -8.46 11.03 -5.20
C ASP A 455 -9.23 10.24 -4.13
N SER A 456 -8.54 9.82 -3.07
CA SER A 456 -9.13 9.04 -1.97
C SER A 456 -9.94 9.94 -1.03
N ALA A 457 -9.49 11.18 -0.83
CA ALA A 457 -10.20 12.18 -0.06
C ALA A 457 -11.50 12.60 -0.76
N ALA A 458 -11.42 12.88 -2.07
CA ALA A 458 -12.59 13.17 -2.89
C ALA A 458 -13.60 12.00 -2.90
N ALA A 459 -13.11 10.75 -2.92
CA ALA A 459 -13.96 9.58 -2.81
C ALA A 459 -14.71 9.49 -1.47
N ALA A 460 -14.09 9.90 -0.36
CA ALA A 460 -14.75 9.93 0.94
C ALA A 460 -15.98 10.84 0.92
N GLN A 461 -15.88 12.02 0.31
CA GLN A 461 -17.00 12.93 0.15
C GLN A 461 -18.03 12.39 -0.85
N PHE A 462 -17.57 12.00 -2.04
CA PHE A 462 -18.45 11.55 -3.14
C PHE A 462 -19.31 10.33 -2.78
N LEU A 463 -18.78 9.37 -2.04
CA LEU A 463 -19.51 8.15 -1.67
C LEU A 463 -20.67 8.41 -0.70
N HIS A 464 -20.73 9.61 -0.14
CA HIS A 464 -21.74 10.09 0.81
C HIS A 464 -22.58 11.23 0.22
N THR A 465 -22.82 11.21 -1.09
CA THR A 465 -23.76 12.10 -1.79
C THR A 465 -24.75 11.31 -2.66
N SER A 466 -25.88 11.94 -3.02
CA SER A 466 -26.89 11.34 -3.91
C SER A 466 -26.34 10.94 -5.28
N THR A 467 -25.26 11.58 -5.75
CA THR A 467 -24.59 11.26 -7.02
C THR A 467 -24.09 9.80 -7.08
N VAL A 468 -23.82 9.16 -5.94
CA VAL A 468 -23.43 7.75 -5.88
C VAL A 468 -24.50 6.80 -6.43
N LEU A 469 -25.76 7.26 -6.52
CA LEU A 469 -26.90 6.49 -7.02
C LEU A 469 -27.06 6.54 -8.55
N HIS A 470 -26.29 7.38 -9.24
CA HIS A 470 -26.37 7.51 -10.70
C HIS A 470 -26.11 6.17 -11.39
N GLN A 471 -26.95 5.74 -12.32
CA GLN A 471 -26.78 4.43 -12.96
C GLN A 471 -25.53 4.40 -13.85
N SER A 472 -24.59 3.48 -13.60
CA SER A 472 -23.37 3.36 -14.40
C SER A 472 -22.66 2.03 -14.20
N ASN A 473 -22.12 1.47 -15.27
CA ASN A 473 -21.45 0.16 -15.29
C ASN A 473 -19.93 0.26 -15.11
N GLN A 474 -19.51 1.07 -14.14
CA GLN A 474 -18.10 1.35 -13.86
C GLN A 474 -17.90 1.63 -12.36
N PRO A 475 -16.65 1.56 -11.84
CA PRO A 475 -16.37 1.88 -10.45
C PRO A 475 -16.88 3.27 -10.05
N ARG A 476 -17.56 3.42 -8.90
CA ARG A 476 -18.16 4.70 -8.49
C ARG A 476 -17.18 5.86 -8.43
N CYS A 477 -15.95 5.61 -7.96
CA CYS A 477 -14.93 6.64 -7.88
C CYS A 477 -14.33 7.07 -9.24
N SER A 478 -14.72 6.45 -10.37
CA SER A 478 -14.40 6.94 -11.72
C SER A 478 -15.46 7.88 -12.30
N VAL A 479 -16.61 8.03 -11.62
CA VAL A 479 -17.71 8.93 -12.00
C VAL A 479 -17.52 10.33 -11.41
N ILE A 480 -16.52 10.53 -10.53
CA ILE A 480 -16.15 11.85 -10.03
C ILE A 480 -15.84 12.73 -11.24
N PRO A 481 -16.62 13.79 -11.54
CA PRO A 481 -16.25 14.73 -12.57
C PRO A 481 -14.86 15.24 -12.22
N LYS A 482 -13.91 15.14 -13.14
CA LYS A 482 -12.70 15.98 -13.04
C LYS A 482 -13.21 17.40 -13.18
N ASN A 483 -13.56 18.04 -12.06
CA ASN A 483 -14.03 19.42 -12.13
C ASN A 483 -12.94 20.24 -12.82
N THR A 484 -13.37 20.84 -13.91
CA THR A 484 -12.83 22.05 -14.50
C THR A 484 -12.32 22.96 -13.39
N SER A 485 -11.06 23.37 -13.51
CA SER A 485 -10.48 24.44 -12.70
C SER A 485 -11.42 25.66 -12.68
N PRO A 486 -11.46 26.42 -11.57
CA PRO A 486 -12.10 27.74 -11.61
C PRO A 486 -11.50 28.62 -12.71
#